data_AF-A0A229GKB8-F1
#
_entry.id   AF-A0A229GKB8-F1
#
_cell.length_a   1.000
_cell.length_b   1.000
_cell.length_c   1.000
_cell.angle_alpha   90.00
_cell.angle_beta   90.00
_cell.angle_gamma   90.00
#
_symmetry.space_group_name_H-M   'P 1'
#
loop_
_entity.id
_entity.type
_entity.pdbx_description
1 polymer ?
#
loop_
_entity_poly.entity_id
_entity_poly.type
_entity_poly.pdbx_seq_one_letter_code
_entity_poly.pdbx_strand_id
1 'polypeptide(L)'
;MKVLRGFLACLAVTAVSLNSTNAKINNGNDFFNNQQVEVFDQPLGDGVRSTTWYAKPLRVQLPENNALKPEVMWLQVYSDGYTGIFNQYVEINCKEPVKSHIMTADGDKISLKKSMAYPNNPRDKNFTDRIDRDAVGGIFSYYCS
;
A
#
# COMPACT_ATOMS: atom_id res chain seq x y z
N MET A 1 14.98 -24.28 52.30
CA MET A 1 13.96 -24.35 51.23
C MET A 1 13.88 -22.99 50.55
N LYS A 2 13.98 -22.98 49.22
CA LYS A 2 13.72 -21.83 48.32
C LYS A 2 12.27 -21.37 48.47
N VAL A 3 11.99 -20.06 48.45
CA VAL A 3 11.03 -19.46 47.49
C VAL A 3 11.35 -17.97 47.31
N LEU A 4 11.87 -17.61 46.14
CA LEU A 4 11.84 -16.26 45.58
C LEU A 4 10.41 -16.00 45.09
N ARG A 5 9.76 -14.91 45.54
CA ARG A 5 8.57 -14.32 44.90
C ARG A 5 8.83 -12.81 44.90
N GLY A 6 8.89 -12.07 43.81
CA GLY A 6 8.40 -12.26 42.46
C GLY A 6 7.96 -10.86 42.04
N PHE A 7 8.88 -10.10 41.42
CA PHE A 7 8.63 -8.76 40.91
C PHE A 7 7.56 -8.81 39.81
N LEU A 8 6.37 -8.26 40.06
CA LEU A 8 5.42 -7.93 39.00
C LEU A 8 5.85 -6.60 38.38
N ALA A 9 6.66 -6.68 37.33
CA ALA A 9 6.82 -5.56 36.40
C ALA A 9 5.60 -5.57 35.46
N CYS A 10 4.66 -4.65 35.70
CA CYS A 10 3.58 -4.37 34.77
C CYS A 10 4.21 -3.69 33.54
N LEU A 11 4.46 -4.45 32.46
CA LEU A 11 4.82 -3.87 31.17
C LEU A 11 3.61 -3.10 30.64
N ALA A 12 3.68 -1.78 30.73
CA ALA A 12 2.82 -0.91 29.94
C ALA A 12 3.19 -1.11 28.47
N VAL A 13 2.32 -1.80 27.72
CA VAL A 13 2.40 -1.85 26.26
C VAL A 13 1.99 -0.46 25.77
N THR A 14 2.97 0.44 25.63
CA THR A 14 2.78 1.66 24.85
C THR A 14 2.61 1.22 23.41
N ALA A 15 1.37 1.19 22.94
CA ALA A 15 1.06 1.13 21.53
C ALA A 15 1.78 2.32 20.87
N VAL A 16 2.88 2.04 20.19
CA VAL A 16 3.53 3.01 19.33
C VAL A 16 2.61 3.13 18.12
N SER A 17 1.68 4.07 18.18
CA SER A 17 0.99 4.54 16.98
C SER A 17 2.06 5.13 16.09
N LEU A 18 2.55 4.34 15.13
CA LEU A 18 3.31 4.79 13.98
C LEU A 18 2.37 5.72 13.21
N ASN A 19 2.30 6.98 13.63
CA ASN A 19 1.90 8.05 12.74
C ASN A 19 3.02 8.09 11.69
N SER A 20 2.85 7.34 10.59
CA SER A 20 3.61 7.58 9.39
C SER A 20 3.28 9.01 8.97
N THR A 21 4.11 9.96 9.41
CA THR A 21 4.25 11.23 8.75
C THR A 21 4.61 10.89 7.31
N ASN A 22 3.58 10.80 6.46
CA ASN A 22 3.73 10.53 5.04
C ASN A 22 4.62 11.63 4.47
N ALA A 23 5.89 11.31 4.24
CA ALA A 23 6.83 12.25 3.67
C ALA A 23 6.31 12.58 2.27
N LYS A 24 5.81 13.81 2.07
CA LYS A 24 5.34 14.26 0.77
C LYS A 24 6.46 14.13 -0.25
N ILE A 25 6.18 13.43 -1.35
CA ILE A 25 7.10 13.30 -2.48
C ILE A 25 7.08 14.61 -3.25
N ASN A 26 8.18 15.36 -3.20
CA ASN A 26 8.26 16.68 -3.85
C ASN A 26 8.97 16.61 -5.21
N ASN A 27 9.83 15.61 -5.42
CA ASN A 27 10.63 15.44 -6.63
C ASN A 27 10.88 13.95 -6.95
N GLY A 28 11.53 13.67 -8.08
CA GLY A 28 11.82 12.30 -8.52
C GLY A 28 12.80 11.53 -7.63
N ASN A 29 13.71 12.20 -6.93
CA ASN A 29 14.65 11.55 -5.99
C ASN A 29 13.93 11.14 -4.69
N ASP A 30 13.02 11.98 -4.18
CA ASP A 30 12.22 11.68 -2.99
C ASP A 30 11.37 10.41 -3.16
N PHE A 31 10.93 10.15 -4.40
CA PHE A 31 10.12 8.99 -4.73
C PHE A 31 10.82 7.67 -4.36
N PHE A 32 12.13 7.56 -4.59
CA PHE A 32 12.87 6.32 -4.34
C PHE A 32 13.44 6.21 -2.93
N ASN A 33 13.39 7.28 -2.13
CA ASN A 33 13.94 7.28 -0.77
C ASN A 33 13.17 6.35 0.18
N ASN A 34 11.88 6.10 -0.09
CA ASN A 34 11.07 5.19 0.71
C ASN A 34 11.02 3.81 0.04
N GLN A 35 11.63 2.80 0.66
CA GLN A 35 11.70 1.46 0.07
C GLN A 35 10.35 0.71 0.10
N GLN A 36 9.44 1.09 1.01
CA GLN A 36 8.11 0.52 1.19
C GLN A 36 7.28 1.47 2.06
N VAL A 37 6.00 1.63 1.73
CA VAL A 37 5.05 2.50 2.43
C VAL A 37 3.79 1.70 2.75
N GLU A 38 3.33 1.74 3.99
CA GLU A 38 2.00 1.28 4.36
C GLU A 38 0.96 2.29 3.89
N VAL A 39 0.08 1.87 2.98
CA VAL A 39 -0.93 2.76 2.37
C VAL A 39 -2.31 2.55 2.97
N PHE A 40 -2.58 1.39 3.55
CA PHE A 40 -3.83 1.10 4.22
C PHE A 40 -3.65 -0.07 5.18
N ASP A 41 -4.21 0.03 6.37
CA ASP A 41 -4.33 -1.07 7.30
C ASP A 41 -5.76 -1.12 7.84
N GLN A 42 -6.36 -2.31 7.79
CA GLN A 42 -7.66 -2.55 8.39
C GLN A 42 -7.60 -3.80 9.27
N PRO A 43 -7.90 -3.67 10.58
CA PRO A 43 -8.12 -4.82 11.45
C PRO A 43 -9.31 -5.63 10.93
N LEU A 44 -9.10 -6.93 10.70
CA LEU A 44 -10.19 -7.88 10.48
C LEU A 44 -10.85 -8.14 11.84
N GLY A 45 -12.18 -8.32 11.82
CA GLY A 45 -13.01 -8.35 13.04
C GLY A 45 -12.69 -9.45 14.06
N ASP A 46 -11.71 -10.32 13.79
CA ASP A 46 -11.20 -11.31 14.75
C ASP A 46 -10.10 -10.74 15.66
N GLY A 47 -9.66 -9.50 15.45
CA GLY A 47 -8.69 -8.79 16.29
C GLY A 47 -7.27 -9.34 16.24
N VAL A 48 -7.01 -10.33 15.39
CA VAL A 48 -5.70 -11.01 15.25
C VAL A 48 -5.17 -10.86 13.82
N ARG A 49 -6.05 -10.71 12.84
CA ARG A 49 -5.67 -10.50 11.45
C ARG A 49 -5.95 -9.05 11.07
N SER A 50 -5.05 -8.45 10.30
CA SER A 50 -5.29 -7.20 9.58
C SER A 50 -5.07 -7.44 8.09
N THR A 51 -5.68 -6.60 7.26
CA THR A 51 -5.26 -6.50 5.86
C THR A 51 -4.42 -5.24 5.73
N THR A 52 -3.12 -5.42 5.66
CA THR A 52 -2.18 -4.32 5.49
C THR A 52 -1.73 -4.29 4.04
N TRP A 53 -1.84 -3.12 3.42
CA TRP A 53 -1.46 -2.87 2.04
C TRP A 53 -0.20 -2.03 2.00
N TYR A 54 0.73 -2.46 1.16
CA TYR A 54 2.01 -1.82 0.99
C TYR A 54 2.20 -1.37 -0.46
N ALA A 55 2.85 -0.24 -0.63
CA ALA A 55 3.29 0.29 -1.91
C ALA A 55 4.80 0.49 -1.90
N LYS A 56 5.47 -0.04 -2.92
CA LYS A 56 6.91 0.08 -3.12
C LYS A 56 7.20 0.81 -4.44
N PRO A 57 7.97 1.90 -4.42
CA PRO A 57 8.47 2.59 -5.62
C PRO A 57 9.22 1.65 -6.58
N LEU A 58 8.90 1.69 -7.88
CA LEU A 58 9.60 0.94 -8.91
C LEU A 58 10.23 1.83 -9.98
N ARG A 59 9.41 2.66 -10.62
CA ARG A 59 9.85 3.59 -11.67
C ARG A 59 8.96 4.81 -11.69
N VAL A 60 9.46 5.90 -12.25
CA VAL A 60 8.67 7.10 -12.51
C VAL A 60 8.89 7.53 -13.95
N GLN A 61 7.88 8.14 -14.55
CA GLN A 61 8.12 8.98 -15.71
C GLN A 61 8.63 10.31 -15.18
N LEU A 62 9.94 10.52 -15.28
CA LEU A 62 10.55 11.78 -14.84
C LEU A 62 10.02 12.92 -15.72
N PRO A 63 9.53 14.02 -15.12
CA PRO A 63 9.31 15.25 -15.87
C PRO A 63 10.63 15.74 -16.47
N GLU A 64 10.59 16.54 -17.54
CA GLU A 64 11.79 17.14 -18.15
C GLU A 64 12.66 17.89 -17.12
N ASN A 65 12.05 18.32 -16.01
CA ASN A 65 12.73 18.87 -14.85
C ASN A 65 12.56 17.95 -13.62
N ASN A 66 13.62 17.26 -13.22
CA ASN A 66 13.63 16.34 -12.07
C ASN A 66 13.34 17.00 -10.71
N ALA A 67 13.32 18.34 -10.62
CA ALA A 67 12.88 19.07 -9.43
C ALA A 67 11.35 19.09 -9.26
N LEU A 68 10.60 18.66 -10.28
CA LEU A 68 9.16 18.56 -10.23
C LEU A 68 8.72 17.18 -9.75
N LYS A 69 7.55 17.17 -9.10
CA LYS A 69 6.88 15.95 -8.67
C LYS A 69 6.54 15.09 -9.91
N PRO A 70 6.82 13.79 -9.90
CA PRO A 70 6.41 12.91 -10.98
C PRO A 70 4.88 12.89 -11.16
N GLU A 71 4.41 13.12 -12.38
CA GLU A 71 2.96 13.03 -12.69
C GLU A 71 2.51 11.56 -12.78
N VAL A 72 3.38 10.68 -13.27
CA VAL A 72 3.12 9.24 -13.46
C VAL A 72 4.18 8.41 -12.75
N MET A 73 3.72 7.50 -11.89
CA MET A 73 4.57 6.66 -11.05
C MET A 73 4.12 5.20 -11.13
N TRP A 74 5.07 4.29 -10.97
CA TRP A 74 4.84 2.86 -10.96
C TRP A 74 5.28 2.29 -9.63
N LEU A 75 4.38 1.51 -9.05
CA LEU A 75 4.51 0.93 -7.73
C LEU A 75 4.35 -0.59 -7.82
N GLN A 76 5.09 -1.33 -7.00
CA GLN A 76 4.67 -2.68 -6.63
C GLN A 76 3.70 -2.53 -5.46
N VAL A 77 2.49 -3.05 -5.61
CA VAL A 77 1.48 -3.01 -4.55
C VAL A 77 1.13 -4.43 -4.16
N TYR A 78 1.18 -4.71 -2.86
CA TYR A 78 0.85 -6.01 -2.32
C TYR A 78 0.14 -5.88 -0.97
N SER A 79 -0.59 -6.92 -0.60
CA SER A 79 -1.33 -6.99 0.66
C SER A 79 -0.88 -8.18 1.49
N ASP A 80 -0.61 -7.96 2.77
CA ASP A 80 -0.38 -9.00 3.76
C ASP A 80 -1.66 -9.24 4.59
N GLY A 81 -1.84 -10.45 5.10
CA GLY A 81 -3.00 -10.84 5.91
C GLY A 81 -4.34 -10.99 5.16
N TYR A 82 -4.41 -10.51 3.91
CA TYR A 82 -5.32 -11.02 2.90
C TYR A 82 -4.95 -12.46 2.53
N THR A 83 -5.74 -13.17 1.71
CA THR A 83 -5.37 -14.52 1.21
C THR A 83 -4.09 -14.55 0.34
N GLY A 84 -3.27 -13.49 0.36
CA GLY A 84 -1.90 -13.45 -0.17
C GLY A 84 -1.82 -13.30 -1.68
N ILE A 85 -2.92 -12.91 -2.34
CA ILE A 85 -3.05 -13.06 -3.79
C ILE A 85 -2.74 -11.76 -4.55
N PHE A 86 -2.90 -10.59 -3.92
CA PHE A 86 -2.62 -9.34 -4.59
C PHE A 86 -1.14 -8.98 -4.46
N ASN A 87 -0.41 -9.07 -5.57
CA ASN A 87 0.94 -8.55 -5.73
C ASN A 87 1.10 -8.15 -7.20
N GLN A 88 0.79 -6.90 -7.51
CA GLN A 88 0.70 -6.40 -8.88
C GLN A 88 1.47 -5.09 -9.03
N TYR A 89 1.82 -4.76 -10.27
CA TYR A 89 2.32 -3.43 -10.59
C TYR A 89 1.16 -2.46 -10.77
N VAL A 90 1.28 -1.27 -10.21
CA VAL A 90 0.27 -0.22 -10.26
C VAL A 90 0.89 1.04 -10.84
N GLU A 91 0.38 1.48 -11.99
CA GLU A 91 0.66 2.79 -12.54
C GLU A 91 -0.36 3.78 -11.98
N ILE A 92 0.11 4.81 -11.28
CA ILE A 92 -0.70 5.94 -10.84
C ILE A 92 -0.39 7.17 -11.65
N ASN A 93 -1.43 7.91 -12.02
CA ASN A 93 -1.34 9.21 -12.66
C ASN A 93 -2.00 10.26 -11.75
N CYS A 94 -1.19 11.12 -11.13
CA CYS A 94 -1.65 12.11 -10.17
C CYS A 94 -2.43 13.27 -10.82
N LYS A 95 -2.25 13.51 -12.11
CA LYS A 95 -2.93 14.56 -12.87
C LYS A 95 -4.28 14.10 -13.39
N GLU A 96 -4.35 12.85 -13.85
CA GLU A 96 -5.54 12.21 -14.38
C GLU A 96 -5.75 10.84 -13.72
N PRO A 97 -6.26 10.79 -12.47
CA PRO A 97 -6.41 9.54 -11.71
C PRO A 97 -7.14 8.43 -12.46
N VAL A 98 -8.08 8.79 -13.34
CA VAL A 98 -8.85 7.86 -14.18
C VAL A 98 -8.01 7.05 -15.18
N LYS A 99 -6.79 7.51 -15.51
CA LYS A 99 -5.84 6.79 -16.38
C LYS A 99 -5.00 5.75 -15.64
N SER A 100 -5.11 5.70 -14.31
CA SER A 100 -4.35 4.78 -13.47
C SER A 100 -4.85 3.35 -13.58
N HIS A 101 -3.92 2.39 -13.51
CA HIS A 101 -4.22 0.99 -13.75
C HIS A 101 -3.29 0.06 -12.97
N ILE A 102 -3.77 -1.14 -12.71
CA ILE A 102 -2.90 -2.27 -12.39
C ILE A 102 -2.42 -2.91 -13.70
N MET A 103 -1.25 -3.53 -13.66
CA MET A 103 -0.72 -4.34 -14.75
C MET A 103 -0.63 -5.79 -14.26
N THR A 104 -1.31 -6.69 -14.95
CA THR A 104 -1.35 -8.11 -14.61
C THR A 104 -0.01 -8.78 -14.94
N ALA A 105 0.19 -10.01 -14.48
CA ALA A 105 1.36 -10.82 -14.81
C ALA A 105 1.54 -11.03 -16.33
N ASP A 106 0.44 -11.07 -17.08
CA ASP A 106 0.42 -11.23 -18.54
C ASP A 106 0.67 -9.90 -19.29
N GLY A 107 0.81 -8.79 -18.57
CA GLY A 107 1.04 -7.45 -19.14
C GLY A 107 -0.24 -6.68 -19.50
N ASP A 108 -1.42 -7.24 -19.22
CA ASP A 108 -2.69 -6.55 -19.44
C ASP A 108 -2.88 -5.40 -18.46
N LYS A 109 -3.49 -4.31 -18.95
CA LYS A 109 -3.82 -3.14 -18.13
C LYS A 109 -5.28 -3.19 -17.69
N ILE A 110 -5.52 -3.18 -16.39
CA ILE A 110 -6.86 -3.09 -15.79
C ILE A 110 -6.95 -1.78 -15.03
N SER A 111 -7.92 -0.92 -15.38
CA SER A 111 -8.09 0.36 -14.68
C SER A 111 -8.36 0.15 -13.19
N LEU A 112 -7.88 1.06 -12.34
CA LEU A 112 -8.15 0.99 -10.89
C LEU A 112 -9.66 0.94 -10.61
N LYS A 113 -10.47 1.67 -11.39
CA LYS A 113 -11.94 1.62 -11.30
C LYS A 113 -12.47 0.20 -11.47
N LYS A 114 -11.95 -0.56 -12.44
CA LYS A 114 -12.37 -1.95 -12.70
C LYS A 114 -11.83 -2.91 -11.65
N SER A 115 -10.55 -2.76 -11.29
CA SER A 115 -9.89 -3.57 -10.27
C SER A 115 -10.62 -3.50 -8.91
N MET A 116 -11.02 -2.30 -8.48
CA MET A 116 -11.80 -2.10 -7.25
C MET A 116 -13.22 -2.68 -7.29
N ALA A 117 -13.75 -2.99 -8.48
CA ALA A 117 -15.10 -3.50 -8.66
C ALA A 117 -15.17 -5.03 -8.60
N TYR A 118 -14.03 -5.73 -8.63
CA TYR A 118 -14.03 -7.18 -8.51
C TYR A 118 -14.54 -7.65 -7.14
N PRO A 119 -15.29 -8.76 -7.09
CA PRO A 119 -15.90 -9.24 -5.86
C PRO A 119 -14.83 -9.64 -4.85
N ASN A 120 -15.08 -9.37 -3.57
CA ASN A 120 -14.24 -9.87 -2.49
C ASN A 120 -14.51 -11.37 -2.26
N ASN A 121 -13.99 -12.20 -3.16
CA ASN A 121 -14.11 -13.65 -3.12
C ASN A 121 -12.79 -14.28 -3.59
N PRO A 122 -11.97 -14.86 -2.69
CA PRO A 122 -10.69 -15.49 -3.03
C PRO A 122 -10.79 -16.64 -4.05
N ARG A 123 -11.99 -17.15 -4.32
CA ARG A 123 -12.25 -18.18 -5.32
C ARG A 123 -12.62 -17.62 -6.70
N ASP A 124 -12.81 -16.32 -6.82
CA ASP A 124 -13.01 -15.66 -8.11
C ASP A 124 -11.69 -15.60 -8.88
N LYS A 125 -11.73 -15.93 -10.18
CA LYS A 125 -10.53 -15.92 -11.02
C LYS A 125 -9.86 -14.54 -11.14
N ASN A 126 -10.61 -13.45 -10.93
CA ASN A 126 -10.10 -12.08 -10.99
C ASN A 126 -9.73 -11.55 -9.59
N PHE A 127 -9.72 -12.38 -8.56
CA PHE A 127 -9.38 -11.94 -7.21
C PHE A 127 -7.95 -11.42 -7.11
N THR A 128 -7.01 -11.99 -7.87
CA THR A 128 -5.62 -11.52 -8.03
C THR A 128 -5.52 -10.08 -8.51
N ASP A 129 -6.58 -9.60 -9.17
CA ASP A 129 -6.64 -8.32 -9.85
C ASP A 129 -7.50 -7.33 -9.06
N ARG A 130 -7.95 -7.70 -7.86
CA ARG A 130 -8.80 -6.87 -7.01
C ARG A 130 -7.98 -6.08 -6.00
N ILE A 131 -7.90 -4.77 -6.18
CA ILE A 131 -7.35 -3.85 -5.18
C ILE A 131 -8.46 -3.24 -4.31
N ASP A 132 -8.20 -3.07 -3.01
CA ASP A 132 -9.14 -2.37 -2.13
C ASP A 132 -9.23 -0.88 -2.46
N ARG A 133 -10.44 -0.32 -2.34
CA ARG A 133 -10.68 1.11 -2.57
C ARG A 133 -9.87 1.99 -1.64
N ASP A 134 -9.79 1.61 -0.36
CA ASP A 134 -9.09 2.39 0.64
C ASP A 134 -7.57 2.30 0.47
N ALA A 135 -7.05 1.15 0.00
CA ALA A 135 -5.65 1.03 -0.44
C ALA A 135 -5.34 1.97 -1.61
N VAL A 136 -6.23 2.07 -2.61
CA VAL A 136 -6.10 3.07 -3.68
C VAL A 136 -6.12 4.49 -3.10
N GLY A 137 -7.04 4.79 -2.18
CA GLY A 137 -7.08 6.09 -1.50
C GLY A 137 -5.77 6.44 -0.79
N GLY A 138 -5.20 5.48 -0.06
CA GLY A 138 -3.91 5.62 0.61
C GLY A 138 -2.74 5.86 -0.34
N ILE A 139 -2.69 5.13 -1.46
CA ILE A 139 -1.68 5.34 -2.51
C ILE A 139 -1.75 6.78 -3.04
N PHE A 140 -2.92 7.25 -3.44
CA PHE A 140 -3.04 8.62 -3.95
C PHE A 140 -2.73 9.66 -2.86
N SER A 141 -3.16 9.41 -1.63
CA SER A 141 -2.87 10.31 -0.50
C SER A 141 -1.37 10.38 -0.20
N TYR A 142 -0.60 9.31 -0.39
CA TYR A 142 0.84 9.33 -0.18
C TYR A 142 1.57 9.98 -1.37
N TYR A 143 1.31 9.48 -2.57
CA TYR A 143 2.11 9.78 -3.74
C TYR A 143 1.66 11.03 -4.49
N CYS A 144 0.39 11.46 -4.38
CA CYS A 144 -0.17 12.55 -5.19
C CYS A 144 -0.46 13.86 -4.42
N SER A 145 -0.44 13.84 -3.07
CA SER A 145 -0.69 15.00 -2.19
C SER A 145 0.40 16.06 -2.07
#